data_AF-A0A2K9HAN9-F1
#
_entry.id   AF-A0A2K9HAN9-F1
#
_cell.length_a   1.000
_cell.length_b   1.000
_cell.length_c   1.000
_cell.angle_alpha   90.00
_cell.angle_beta   90.00
_cell.angle_gamma   90.00
#
_symmetry.space_group_name_H-M   'P 1'
#
loop_
_entity.id
_entity.type
_entity.pdbx_description
1 polymer ?
#
loop_
_entity_poly.entity_id
_entity_poly.type
_entity_poly.pdbx_seq_one_letter_code
_entity_poly.pdbx_strand_id
1 'polypeptide(L)'
;MKNLLPFLMIAFVTISCSNEIEESYLQNDLLKEQNSNIAVTKQKETSTRVAKVSQIKTRANGDIVDDELVVVYGSDRTETAKRGKIALKSAAAAKFGLPQGVYVVEYLICYKNVYKPGYDIWSEESQKCGYKPSQDFVLGNSSIALTKDRGYEEPASNARELKTFVLHVVSDLYGRRMDRYDPCTPKDIEWKYSISPQ
;
A
#
# COMPACT_ATOMS: atom_id res chain seq x y z
N MET A 1 3.83 68.94 -14.53
CA MET A 1 3.31 68.39 -15.80
C MET A 1 3.53 66.89 -15.76
N LYS A 2 2.44 66.12 -15.89
CA LYS A 2 2.41 64.66 -15.79
C LYS A 2 2.72 64.09 -17.17
N ASN A 3 3.74 63.25 -17.28
CA ASN A 3 3.93 62.41 -18.46
C ASN A 3 3.49 60.98 -18.13
N LEU A 4 2.61 60.49 -18.99
CA LEU A 4 1.80 59.30 -18.87
C LEU A 4 2.17 58.35 -20.03
N LEU A 5 2.06 57.05 -19.77
CA LEU A 5 2.02 55.89 -20.70
C LEU A 5 3.34 55.28 -21.20
N PRO A 6 3.37 53.97 -21.59
CA PRO A 6 2.32 52.93 -21.45
C PRO A 6 2.79 51.59 -20.83
N PHE A 7 1.81 50.86 -20.30
CA PHE A 7 1.84 49.43 -20.02
C PHE A 7 2.03 48.62 -21.32
N LEU A 8 2.98 47.68 -21.34
CA LEU A 8 3.10 46.66 -22.39
C LEU A 8 2.51 45.35 -21.86
N MET A 9 1.32 44.98 -22.35
CA MET A 9 0.70 43.67 -22.12
C MET A 9 1.30 42.67 -23.11
N ILE A 10 1.99 41.64 -22.62
CA ILE A 10 2.41 40.50 -23.44
C ILE A 10 1.40 39.37 -23.24
N ALA A 11 0.71 39.02 -24.33
CA ALA A 11 -0.31 37.99 -24.39
C ALA A 11 0.30 36.57 -24.37
N PHE A 12 -0.40 35.66 -23.69
CA PHE A 12 -0.16 34.22 -23.69
C PHE A 12 -0.48 33.60 -25.05
N VAL A 13 0.37 32.69 -25.53
CA VAL A 13 0.06 31.74 -26.60
C VAL A 13 0.19 30.33 -26.04
N THR A 14 -0.93 29.65 -25.88
CA THR A 14 -1.01 28.21 -25.59
C THR A 14 -1.02 27.44 -26.92
N ILE A 15 -0.02 26.60 -27.16
CA ILE A 15 -0.03 25.62 -28.26
C ILE A 15 -0.54 24.30 -27.67
N SER A 16 -1.75 23.90 -28.09
CA SER A 16 -2.33 22.58 -27.87
C SER A 16 -2.08 21.74 -29.13
N CYS A 17 -1.43 20.59 -29.00
CA CYS A 17 -1.37 19.58 -30.05
C CYS A 17 -2.20 18.38 -29.60
N SER A 18 -3.43 18.29 -30.11
CA SER A 18 -4.19 17.05 -30.23
C SER A 18 -3.67 16.27 -31.44
N ASN A 19 -3.54 14.96 -31.33
CA ASN A 19 -3.66 14.07 -32.48
C ASN A 19 -4.45 12.85 -32.05
N GLU A 20 -5.75 12.89 -32.35
CA GLU A 20 -6.58 11.72 -32.54
C GLU A 20 -6.33 11.23 -33.97
N ILE A 21 -6.10 9.93 -34.14
CA ILE A 21 -6.18 9.27 -35.43
C ILE A 21 -7.24 8.19 -35.26
N GLU A 22 -8.38 8.45 -35.88
CA GLU A 22 -9.49 7.52 -36.06
C GLU A 22 -9.53 7.07 -37.53
N GLU A 23 -10.30 6.01 -37.76
CA GLU A 23 -10.75 5.45 -39.04
C GLU A 23 -9.75 4.58 -39.80
N SER A 24 -10.16 3.50 -40.46
CA SER A 24 -11.44 2.79 -40.59
C SER A 24 -11.10 1.50 -41.35
N TYR A 25 -11.92 0.45 -41.24
CA TYR A 25 -12.41 -0.33 -42.40
C TYR A 25 -13.54 -1.24 -41.89
N LEU A 26 -14.76 -0.80 -42.14
CA LEU A 26 -16.00 -1.54 -42.05
C LEU A 26 -16.36 -1.97 -43.48
N GLN A 27 -16.64 -3.26 -43.71
CA GLN A 27 -17.82 -3.71 -44.46
C GLN A 27 -17.92 -5.24 -44.37
N ASN A 28 -18.90 -5.73 -43.59
CA ASN A 28 -20.19 -6.27 -44.04
C ASN A 28 -20.08 -7.74 -44.49
N ASP A 29 -21.02 -8.63 -44.27
CA ASP A 29 -22.26 -8.73 -43.50
C ASP A 29 -22.75 -10.13 -43.89
N LEU A 30 -23.20 -10.97 -42.96
CA LEU A 30 -24.10 -12.09 -43.26
C LEU A 30 -24.61 -12.70 -41.94
N LEU A 31 -25.78 -12.18 -41.56
CA LEU A 31 -26.72 -12.75 -40.61
C LEU A 31 -27.01 -14.23 -40.92
N LYS A 32 -26.82 -15.10 -39.92
CA LYS A 32 -27.78 -16.15 -39.63
C LYS A 32 -27.94 -16.31 -38.12
N GLU A 33 -29.13 -15.94 -37.69
CA GLU A 33 -29.70 -15.98 -36.36
C GLU A 33 -30.06 -17.43 -35.98
N GLN A 34 -29.59 -17.90 -34.82
CA GLN A 34 -30.45 -18.64 -33.88
C GLN A 34 -29.83 -18.69 -32.46
N ASN A 35 -30.57 -18.06 -31.54
CA ASN A 35 -30.57 -18.10 -30.07
C ASN A 35 -29.98 -19.37 -29.42
N SER A 36 -29.33 -19.37 -28.25
CA SER A 36 -29.67 -18.63 -27.03
C SER A 36 -28.54 -18.65 -25.98
N ASN A 37 -28.29 -17.47 -25.40
CA ASN A 37 -28.12 -17.17 -23.96
C ASN A 37 -26.92 -17.66 -23.13
N ILE A 38 -26.10 -16.64 -22.85
CA ILE A 38 -25.57 -16.18 -21.55
C ILE A 38 -24.11 -16.54 -21.24
N ALA A 39 -23.32 -15.48 -21.33
CA ALA A 39 -21.92 -15.33 -21.01
C ALA A 39 -21.60 -15.52 -19.51
N VAL A 40 -20.42 -16.07 -19.24
CA VAL A 40 -19.69 -15.81 -18.00
C VAL A 40 -18.29 -15.33 -18.36
N THR A 41 -18.07 -14.07 -18.03
CA THR A 41 -16.84 -13.30 -18.21
C THR A 41 -15.68 -13.93 -17.43
N LYS A 42 -14.51 -13.97 -18.08
CA LYS A 42 -13.22 -14.36 -17.50
C LYS A 42 -12.91 -13.58 -16.23
N GLN A 43 -12.80 -14.26 -15.09
CA GLN A 43 -12.13 -13.73 -13.91
C GLN A 43 -10.75 -14.37 -13.82
N LYS A 44 -9.72 -13.55 -14.05
CA LYS A 44 -8.32 -13.93 -13.90
C LYS A 44 -8.00 -13.96 -12.41
N GLU A 45 -8.17 -15.11 -11.79
CA GLU A 45 -7.77 -15.33 -10.40
C GLU A 45 -6.24 -15.17 -10.29
N THR A 46 -5.82 -14.14 -9.58
CA THR A 46 -4.43 -14.02 -9.12
C THR A 46 -4.30 -14.97 -7.95
N SER A 47 -3.69 -16.13 -8.19
CA SER A 47 -3.47 -17.17 -7.18
C SER A 47 -2.51 -16.67 -6.09
N THR A 48 -3.06 -16.21 -4.97
CA THR A 48 -2.33 -16.06 -3.72
C THR A 48 -2.16 -17.46 -3.10
N ARG A 49 -0.93 -17.98 -3.07
CA ARG A 49 -0.60 -19.22 -2.35
C ARG A 49 -0.79 -18.99 -0.85
N VAL A 50 -1.85 -19.52 -0.27
CA VAL A 50 -2.05 -19.62 1.17
C VAL A 50 -1.34 -20.88 1.67
N ALA A 51 -0.32 -20.74 2.51
CA ALA A 51 0.28 -21.88 3.21
C ALA A 51 -0.47 -22.08 4.53
N LYS A 52 -1.07 -23.27 4.72
CA LYS A 52 -1.78 -23.65 5.95
C LYS A 52 -0.84 -24.45 6.87
N VAL A 53 -0.74 -24.06 8.13
CA VAL A 53 -0.05 -24.83 9.19
C VAL A 53 -0.96 -24.79 10.42
N SER A 54 -1.30 -25.93 11.02
CA SER A 54 -2.07 -25.93 12.28
C SER A 54 -1.14 -25.75 13.48
N GLN A 55 -1.54 -24.91 14.44
CA GLN A 55 -0.88 -24.78 15.73
C GLN A 55 -1.93 -24.89 16.84
N ILE A 56 -1.53 -25.44 17.99
CA ILE A 56 -2.44 -25.62 19.13
C ILE A 56 -2.21 -24.46 20.11
N LYS A 57 -3.25 -23.68 20.44
CA LYS A 57 -3.22 -22.67 21.50
C LYS A 57 -4.37 -22.85 22.49
N THR A 58 -4.17 -22.35 23.70
CA THR A 58 -5.14 -22.45 24.80
C THR A 58 -5.85 -21.11 24.98
N ARG A 59 -7.19 -21.11 24.96
CA ARG A 59 -8.00 -19.92 25.31
C ARG A 59 -7.90 -19.64 26.81
N ALA A 60 -8.30 -18.43 27.23
CA ALA A 60 -8.34 -18.04 28.65
C ALA A 60 -9.15 -18.99 29.55
N ASN A 61 -10.09 -19.77 28.96
CA ASN A 61 -10.89 -20.78 29.67
C ASN A 61 -10.29 -22.20 29.68
N GLY A 62 -9.08 -22.42 29.15
CA GLY A 62 -8.43 -23.74 29.16
C GLY A 62 -8.78 -24.64 27.97
N ASP A 63 -9.65 -24.20 27.06
CA ASP A 63 -9.99 -24.95 25.86
C ASP A 63 -8.82 -24.99 24.87
N ILE A 64 -8.51 -26.19 24.39
CA ILE A 64 -7.55 -26.44 23.32
C ILE A 64 -8.28 -26.17 22.00
N VAL A 65 -7.91 -25.11 21.30
CA VAL A 65 -8.48 -24.79 19.98
C VAL A 65 -7.43 -25.07 18.91
N ASP A 66 -7.88 -25.69 17.82
CA ASP A 66 -7.05 -25.88 16.63
C ASP A 66 -7.01 -24.55 15.87
N ASP A 67 -5.86 -23.89 15.95
CA ASP A 67 -5.62 -22.64 15.26
C ASP A 67 -5.10 -22.93 13.85
N GLU A 68 -5.77 -22.37 12.85
CA GLU A 68 -5.27 -22.36 11.48
C GLU A 68 -4.35 -21.16 11.30
N LEU A 69 -3.05 -21.40 11.07
CA LEU A 69 -2.11 -20.37 10.67
C LEU A 69 -2.36 -19.96 9.23
N VAL A 70 -2.54 -18.66 9.02
CA VAL A 70 -2.71 -18.04 7.72
C VAL A 70 -1.52 -17.14 7.42
N VAL A 71 -0.88 -17.37 6.27
CA VAL A 71 0.16 -16.50 5.72
C VAL A 71 -0.30 -15.97 4.37
N VAL A 72 -0.42 -14.65 4.26
CA VAL A 72 -0.81 -13.96 3.03
C VAL A 72 0.08 -12.76 2.75
N TYR A 73 0.19 -12.41 1.47
CA TYR A 73 1.04 -11.30 1.03
C TYR A 73 0.23 -10.13 0.49
N GLY A 74 0.83 -8.95 0.55
CA GLY A 74 0.32 -7.72 -0.04
C GLY A 74 -0.75 -7.03 0.80
N SER A 75 -0.79 -5.71 0.66
CA SER A 75 -1.79 -4.84 1.27
C SER A 75 -3.01 -4.71 0.37
N ASP A 76 -4.20 -4.77 0.97
CA ASP A 76 -5.48 -4.60 0.27
C ASP A 76 -5.82 -3.11 0.08
N ARG A 77 -5.37 -2.27 1.02
CA ARG A 77 -5.54 -0.81 1.00
C ARG A 77 -4.31 -0.13 1.57
N THR A 78 -3.85 0.95 0.94
CA THR A 78 -2.73 1.78 1.43
C THR A 78 -3.15 3.24 1.51
N GLU A 79 -2.80 3.91 2.60
CA GLU A 79 -3.14 5.30 2.87
C GLU A 79 -1.90 6.09 3.28
N THR A 80 -1.72 7.29 2.74
CA THR A 80 -0.66 8.20 3.18
C THR A 80 -1.11 8.96 4.42
N ALA A 81 -0.59 8.59 5.60
CA ALA A 81 -0.95 9.30 6.83
C ALA A 81 -0.20 10.63 6.96
N LYS A 82 1.04 10.70 6.46
CA LYS A 82 1.85 11.91 6.51
C LYS A 82 2.89 11.94 5.39
N ARG A 83 3.21 13.14 4.92
CA ARG A 83 4.22 13.41 3.90
C ARG A 83 5.06 14.62 4.32
N GLY A 84 6.36 14.56 4.12
CA GLY A 84 7.25 15.66 4.48
C GLY A 84 8.64 15.59 3.87
N LYS A 85 9.37 16.70 3.97
CA LYS A 85 10.80 16.76 3.64
C LYS A 85 11.60 16.32 4.86
N ILE A 86 12.37 15.25 4.73
CA ILE A 86 13.08 14.61 5.83
C ILE A 86 14.56 14.50 5.50
N ALA A 87 15.41 14.96 6.43
CA ALA A 87 16.85 14.72 6.36
C ALA A 87 17.14 13.27 6.80
N LEU A 88 17.48 12.41 5.85
CA LEU A 88 17.92 11.04 6.12
C LEU A 88 19.43 11.04 6.35
N LYS A 89 19.84 10.82 7.60
CA LYS A 89 21.25 10.56 7.96
C LYS A 89 21.70 9.21 7.42
N SER A 90 23.03 8.99 7.32
CA SER A 90 23.62 7.79 6.71
C SER A 90 22.94 6.45 7.05
N ALA A 91 22.69 6.16 8.33
CA ALA A 91 22.07 4.90 8.74
C ALA A 91 20.61 4.74 8.26
N ALA A 92 19.84 5.83 8.21
CA ALA A 92 18.47 5.81 7.72
C ALA A 92 18.41 5.78 6.19
N ALA A 93 19.28 6.55 5.53
CA ALA A 93 19.37 6.59 4.06
C ALA A 93 19.81 5.22 3.49
N ALA A 94 20.73 4.53 4.18
CA ALA A 94 21.20 3.20 3.80
C ALA A 94 20.08 2.15 3.73
N LYS A 95 19.04 2.26 4.58
CA LYS A 95 17.87 1.36 4.52
C LYS A 95 17.14 1.41 3.17
N PHE A 96 17.18 2.57 2.51
CA PHE A 96 16.57 2.79 1.20
C PHE A 96 17.56 2.61 0.03
N GLY A 97 18.84 2.29 0.32
CA GLY A 97 19.91 2.28 -0.68
C GLY A 97 20.24 3.67 -1.22
N LEU A 98 20.08 4.71 -0.39
CA LEU A 98 20.28 6.11 -0.78
C LEU A 98 21.46 6.75 -0.03
N PRO A 99 22.13 7.76 -0.61
CA PRO A 99 23.09 8.56 0.11
C PRO A 99 22.39 9.45 1.15
N GLN A 100 23.13 9.93 2.15
CA GLN A 100 22.63 10.93 3.09
C GLN A 100 22.15 12.17 2.34
N GLY A 101 20.99 12.70 2.72
CA GLY A 101 20.39 13.85 2.05
C GLY A 101 19.00 14.18 2.57
N VAL A 102 18.35 15.15 1.92
CA VAL A 102 16.96 15.52 2.21
C VAL A 102 16.06 14.97 1.12
N TYR A 103 15.00 14.28 1.51
CA TYR A 103 14.08 13.59 0.62
C TYR A 103 12.63 13.90 0.97
N VAL A 104 11.74 13.74 -0.01
CA VAL A 104 10.29 13.71 0.21
C VAL A 104 9.92 12.29 0.62
N VAL A 105 9.49 12.13 1.87
CA VAL A 105 9.14 10.84 2.46
C VAL A 105 7.67 10.84 2.85
N GLU A 106 7.00 9.73 2.58
CA GLU A 106 5.64 9.41 2.98
C GLU A 106 5.65 8.30 4.01
N TYR A 107 4.76 8.40 4.99
CA TYR A 107 4.38 7.30 5.87
C TYR A 107 3.07 6.71 5.39
N LEU A 108 3.14 5.45 4.98
CA LEU A 108 2.03 4.73 4.42
C LEU A 108 1.50 3.76 5.46
N ILE A 109 0.21 3.87 5.79
CA ILE A 109 -0.51 2.85 6.55
C ILE A 109 -1.04 1.83 5.55
N CYS A 110 -0.69 0.58 5.76
CA CYS A 110 -1.09 -0.55 4.94
C CYS A 110 -2.08 -1.40 5.74
N TYR A 111 -3.15 -1.82 5.08
CA TYR A 111 -4.23 -2.59 5.67
C TYR A 111 -4.35 -3.96 5.00
N LYS A 112 -4.79 -4.95 5.78
CA LYS A 112 -5.20 -6.27 5.30
C LYS A 112 -6.53 -6.65 5.91
N ASN A 113 -7.49 -7.04 5.09
CA ASN A 113 -8.72 -7.63 5.59
C ASN A 113 -8.46 -9.08 6.03
N VAL A 114 -8.79 -9.37 7.28
CA VAL A 114 -8.60 -10.69 7.91
C VAL A 114 -9.91 -11.27 8.43
N TYR A 115 -11.04 -10.59 8.18
CA TYR A 115 -12.34 -10.99 8.69
C TYR A 115 -12.78 -12.35 8.12
N LYS A 116 -13.12 -13.28 9.01
CA LYS A 116 -13.75 -14.56 8.69
C LYS A 116 -14.93 -14.80 9.63
N PRO A 117 -16.18 -14.89 9.13
CA PRO A 117 -17.35 -15.12 9.98
C PRO A 117 -17.23 -16.40 10.82
N GLY A 118 -17.47 -16.30 12.13
CA GLY A 118 -17.41 -17.44 13.07
C GLY A 118 -16.00 -17.82 13.53
N TYR A 119 -14.99 -16.97 13.30
CA TYR A 119 -13.61 -17.20 13.73
C TYR A 119 -13.07 -15.98 14.49
N ASP A 120 -12.34 -16.24 15.56
CA ASP A 120 -11.49 -15.24 16.20
C ASP A 120 -10.14 -15.15 15.47
N ILE A 121 -9.54 -13.96 15.50
CA ILE A 121 -8.26 -13.66 14.85
C ILE A 121 -7.22 -13.35 15.91
N TRP A 122 -6.04 -13.96 15.79
CA TRP A 122 -4.91 -13.77 16.68
C TRP A 122 -3.69 -13.31 15.89
N SER A 123 -2.93 -12.36 16.44
CA SER A 123 -1.65 -11.99 15.83
C SER A 123 -0.63 -13.10 16.03
N GLU A 124 0.19 -13.31 15.01
CA GLU A 124 1.43 -14.05 15.14
C GLU A 124 2.61 -13.12 14.96
N GLU A 125 3.79 -13.52 15.43
CA GLU A 125 5.01 -12.79 15.12
C GLU A 125 5.33 -12.85 13.62
N SER A 126 5.34 -11.68 12.98
CA SER A 126 5.88 -11.46 11.65
C SER A 126 7.05 -10.49 11.76
N GLN A 127 8.27 -11.00 11.56
CA GLN A 127 9.48 -10.19 11.64
C GLN A 127 9.90 -9.64 10.26
N LYS A 128 9.34 -10.17 9.17
CA LYS A 128 9.92 -9.94 7.84
C LYS A 128 9.62 -8.55 7.29
N CYS A 129 8.42 -8.01 7.50
CA CYS A 129 8.00 -6.80 6.81
C CYS A 129 6.95 -6.02 7.59
N GLY A 130 6.92 -4.71 7.36
CA GLY A 130 6.11 -3.78 8.14
C GLY A 130 6.74 -3.38 9.47
N TYR A 131 6.32 -2.22 9.96
CA TYR A 131 6.63 -1.75 11.30
C TYR A 131 5.35 -1.69 12.14
N LYS A 132 5.44 -2.11 13.40
CA LYS A 132 4.31 -2.14 14.32
C LYS A 132 3.88 -0.70 14.63
N PRO A 133 2.62 -0.31 14.38
CA PRO A 133 2.13 1.02 14.68
C PRO A 133 2.40 1.40 16.15
N SER A 134 3.04 2.55 16.36
CA SER A 134 3.21 3.16 17.68
C SER A 134 2.54 4.53 17.68
N GLN A 135 1.98 4.91 18.83
CA GLN A 135 1.38 6.23 19.04
C GLN A 135 2.41 7.36 18.93
N ASP A 136 3.70 7.05 19.08
CA ASP A 136 4.80 8.02 19.10
C ASP A 136 5.35 8.35 17.70
N PHE A 137 4.65 7.99 16.63
CA PHE A 137 5.14 8.22 15.29
C PHE A 137 5.16 9.71 14.92
N VAL A 138 6.36 10.31 14.94
CA VAL A 138 6.59 11.69 14.49
C VAL A 138 7.46 11.70 13.24
N LEU A 139 6.83 11.91 12.08
CA LEU A 139 7.52 12.34 10.86
C LEU A 139 7.95 13.82 11.02
N GLY A 140 9.08 14.05 11.67
CA GLY A 140 9.59 15.41 11.85
C GLY A 140 10.70 15.53 12.88
N ASN A 141 11.62 16.46 12.60
CA ASN A 141 12.62 17.07 13.47
C ASN A 141 14.05 16.52 13.57
N SER A 142 14.42 15.39 12.96
CA SER A 142 15.82 15.01 12.60
C SER A 142 16.04 13.49 12.53
N SER A 143 15.03 12.71 12.89
CA SER A 143 15.13 11.28 13.09
C SER A 143 13.74 10.69 12.97
N ILE A 144 13.58 9.70 12.10
CA ILE A 144 12.37 8.89 12.09
C ILE A 144 12.45 8.03 13.36
N ALA A 145 11.83 8.50 14.44
CA ALA A 145 11.69 7.73 15.66
C ALA A 145 10.61 6.67 15.41
N LEU A 146 11.04 5.55 14.84
CA LEU A 146 10.20 4.35 14.75
C LEU A 146 10.44 3.55 16.02
N THR A 147 9.38 3.03 16.63
CA THR A 147 9.51 1.75 17.32
C THR A 147 10.18 0.82 16.33
N LYS A 148 11.37 0.32 16.68
CA LYS A 148 12.17 -0.54 15.79
C LYS A 148 11.48 -1.89 15.52
N ASP A 149 10.37 -2.11 16.21
CA ASP A 149 9.62 -3.35 16.25
C ASP A 149 8.90 -3.58 14.92
N ARG A 150 9.11 -4.77 14.40
CA ARG A 150 8.56 -5.25 13.14
C ARG A 150 7.19 -5.86 13.36
N GLY A 151 6.40 -5.93 12.29
CA GLY A 151 5.09 -6.56 12.29
C GLY A 151 3.94 -5.56 12.20
N TYR A 152 2.77 -5.97 12.66
CA TYR A 152 1.51 -5.23 12.58
C TYR A 152 0.88 -5.01 13.96
N GLU A 153 -0.11 -4.14 14.00
CA GLU A 153 -1.00 -3.94 15.14
C GLU A 153 -1.59 -5.29 15.59
N GLU A 154 -1.64 -5.49 16.91
CA GLU A 154 -2.29 -6.66 17.48
C GLU A 154 -3.80 -6.54 17.23
N PRO A 155 -4.43 -7.53 16.57
CA PRO A 155 -5.85 -7.50 16.33
C PRO A 155 -6.58 -7.56 17.67
N ALA A 156 -7.60 -6.71 17.82
CA ALA A 156 -8.64 -6.97 18.80
C ALA A 156 -9.33 -8.31 18.47
N SER A 157 -9.93 -8.96 19.47
CA SER A 157 -10.85 -10.08 19.21
C SER A 157 -11.90 -9.62 18.19
N ASN A 158 -12.09 -10.40 17.11
CA ASN A 158 -12.94 -10.06 15.96
C ASN A 158 -12.46 -8.88 15.09
N ALA A 159 -11.15 -8.59 15.07
CA ALA A 159 -10.58 -7.60 14.16
C ALA A 159 -10.96 -7.92 12.70
N ARG A 160 -11.43 -6.90 12.00
CA ARG A 160 -11.72 -6.99 10.55
C ARG A 160 -10.49 -6.71 9.70
N GLU A 161 -9.59 -5.89 10.21
CA GLU A 161 -8.40 -5.44 9.50
C GLU A 161 -7.17 -5.53 10.41
N LEU A 162 -6.05 -5.97 9.84
CA LEU A 162 -4.72 -5.75 10.41
C LEU A 162 -4.10 -4.51 9.77
N LYS A 163 -3.22 -3.84 10.53
CA LYS A 163 -2.56 -2.61 10.10
C LYS A 163 -1.06 -2.66 10.37
N THR A 164 -0.29 -2.23 9.40
CA THR A 164 1.15 -1.98 9.54
C THR A 164 1.47 -0.66 8.85
N PHE A 165 2.68 -0.14 9.04
CA PHE A 165 3.16 0.94 8.21
C PHE A 165 4.46 0.62 7.50
N VAL A 166 4.70 1.37 6.41
CA VAL A 166 5.94 1.40 5.65
C VAL A 166 6.30 2.85 5.33
N LEU A 167 7.59 3.11 5.17
CA LEU A 167 8.09 4.39 4.69
C LEU A 167 8.31 4.32 3.18
N HIS A 168 7.99 5.41 2.49
CA HIS A 168 8.14 5.55 1.06
C HIS A 168 8.91 6.84 0.73
N VAL A 169 10.09 6.72 0.14
CA VAL A 169 10.85 7.85 -0.42
C VAL A 169 10.36 8.10 -1.83
N VAL A 170 9.59 9.18 -1.99
CA VAL A 170 8.96 9.58 -3.25
C VAL A 170 9.98 10.19 -4.21
N SER A 171 10.75 11.17 -3.71
CA SER A 171 11.70 11.94 -4.52
C SER A 171 12.79 12.59 -3.69
N ASP A 172 13.85 13.06 -4.36
CA ASP A 172 14.78 14.03 -3.78
C ASP A 172 14.24 15.47 -3.87
N LEU A 173 15.02 16.45 -3.38
CA LEU A 173 14.67 17.87 -3.46
C LEU A 173 14.70 18.45 -4.88
N TYR A 174 15.35 17.77 -5.83
CA TYR A 174 15.39 18.17 -7.25
C TYR A 174 14.21 17.61 -8.04
N GLY A 175 13.31 16.84 -7.39
CA GLY A 175 12.14 16.25 -8.02
C GLY A 175 12.42 14.93 -8.74
N ARG A 176 13.63 14.35 -8.63
CA ARG A 176 13.90 13.03 -9.19
C ARG A 176 13.15 11.97 -8.40
N ARG A 177 12.32 11.18 -9.10
CA ARG A 177 11.55 10.09 -8.50
C ARG A 177 12.48 8.98 -8.05
N MET A 178 12.27 8.47 -6.84
CA MET A 178 13.13 7.42 -6.25
C MET A 178 12.39 6.11 -6.04
N ASP A 179 11.12 6.15 -5.62
CA ASP A 179 10.27 4.97 -5.42
C ASP A 179 10.99 3.89 -4.60
N ARG A 180 11.41 4.26 -3.39
CA ARG A 180 12.11 3.38 -2.45
C ARG A 180 11.29 3.19 -1.20
N TYR A 181 11.23 1.96 -0.71
CA TYR A 181 10.44 1.60 0.46
C TYR A 181 11.32 1.04 1.56
N ASP A 182 10.95 1.31 2.80
CA ASP A 182 11.50 0.65 3.98
C ASP A 182 10.34 0.21 4.87
N PRO A 183 10.27 -1.07 5.24
CA PRO A 183 11.27 -2.09 4.95
C PRO A 183 11.04 -2.93 3.70
N CYS A 184 9.93 -2.69 3.02
CA CYS A 184 9.40 -3.51 1.95
C CYS A 184 8.29 -2.71 1.26
N THR A 185 7.94 -3.08 0.03
CA THR A 185 6.81 -2.46 -0.66
C THR A 185 5.49 -2.94 -0.06
N PRO A 186 4.38 -2.19 -0.22
CA PRO A 186 3.05 -2.65 0.21
C PRO A 186 2.64 -4.02 -0.36
N LYS A 187 3.18 -4.42 -1.53
CA LYS A 187 2.89 -5.71 -2.17
C LYS A 187 3.62 -6.88 -1.52
N ASP A 188 4.75 -6.61 -0.85
CA ASP A 188 5.61 -7.63 -0.26
C ASP A 188 5.33 -7.84 1.24
N ILE A 189 4.30 -7.19 1.78
CA ILE A 189 3.91 -7.33 3.19
C ILE A 189 3.43 -8.74 3.49
N GLU A 190 4.14 -9.43 4.38
CA GLU A 190 3.76 -10.73 4.93
C GLU A 190 2.88 -10.53 6.16
N TRP A 191 1.62 -10.91 6.03
CA TRP A 191 0.64 -10.94 7.11
C TRP A 191 0.52 -12.35 7.64
N LYS A 192 0.79 -12.52 8.94
CA LYS A 192 0.77 -13.83 9.60
C LYS A 192 -0.20 -13.77 10.77
N TYR A 193 -1.29 -14.52 10.70
CA TYR A 193 -2.26 -14.52 11.77
C TYR A 193 -2.85 -15.91 11.90
N SER A 194 -3.32 -16.21 13.10
CA SER A 194 -4.00 -17.46 13.38
C SER A 194 -5.49 -17.20 13.50
N ILE A 195 -6.28 -18.18 13.08
CA ILE A 195 -7.73 -18.13 13.16
C ILE A 195 -8.25 -19.34 13.92
N SER A 196 -9.21 -19.11 14.81
CA SER A 196 -9.77 -20.14 15.69
C SER A 196 -11.30 -20.09 15.64
N PRO A 197 -12.03 -21.19 15.42
CA PRO A 197 -13.49 -21.19 15.46
C PRO A 197 -14.00 -20.63 16.80
N GLN A 198 -15.02 -19.78 16.77
CA GLN A 198 -15.65 -19.24 17.98
C GLN A 198 -16.26 -20.32 18.87
#